data_AF-A0A842TYQ1-F1
#
_entry.id   AF-A0A842TYQ1-F1
#
_cell.length_a   1.000
_cell.length_b   1.000
_cell.length_c   1.000
_cell.angle_alpha   90.00
_cell.angle_beta   90.00
_cell.angle_gamma   90.00
#
_symmetry.space_group_name_H-M   'P 1'
#
loop_
_entity.id
_entity.type
_entity.pdbx_description
1 polymer ?
#
loop_
_entity_poly.entity_id
_entity_poly.type
_entity_poly.pdbx_seq_one_letter_code
_entity_poly.pdbx_strand_id
1 'polypeptide(L)'
;MYGKEVVQKLEQEVRKKGTKFAYIEVGELSGMDVKELDILLKDNVEWEFALVSKEAEVKCKCGFEGRPKILERRPEGVLFECPECGNLPEVVKGKNVILR
;
A
#
# COMPACT_ATOMS: atom_id res chain seq x y z
N MET A 1 -10.53 11.37 2.36
CA MET A 1 -10.29 11.73 0.94
C MET A 1 -8.83 11.49 0.57
N TYR A 2 -8.34 10.25 0.62
CA TYR A 2 -6.92 9.95 0.34
C TYR A 2 -6.65 9.53 -1.12
N GLY A 3 -7.68 9.07 -1.86
CA GLY A 3 -7.53 8.53 -3.22
C GLY A 3 -6.96 9.50 -4.27
N LYS A 4 -7.50 10.73 -4.34
CA LYS A 4 -7.07 11.71 -5.37
C LYS A 4 -5.61 12.14 -5.21
N GLU A 5 -5.13 12.30 -3.98
CA GLU A 5 -3.73 12.69 -3.72
C GLU A 5 -2.75 11.60 -4.15
N VAL A 6 -3.11 10.32 -3.95
CA VAL A 6 -2.28 9.18 -4.39
C VAL A 6 -2.18 9.15 -5.92
N VAL A 7 -3.30 9.30 -6.63
CA VAL A 7 -3.32 9.33 -8.10
C VAL A 7 -2.45 10.48 -8.63
N GLN A 8 -2.60 11.69 -8.07
CA GLN A 8 -1.79 12.84 -8.49
C GLN A 8 -0.29 12.62 -8.28
N LYS A 9 0.11 12.01 -7.15
CA LYS A 9 1.52 11.69 -6.89
C LYS A 9 2.05 10.67 -7.90
N LEU A 10 1.30 9.61 -8.16
CA LEU A 10 1.67 8.58 -9.14
C LEU A 10 1.80 9.17 -10.54
N GLU A 11 0.86 10.02 -10.96
CA GLU A 11 0.89 10.67 -12.26
C GLU A 11 2.13 11.58 -12.41
N GLN A 12 2.50 12.33 -11.36
CA GLN A 12 3.71 13.13 -11.37
C GLN A 12 4.98 12.28 -11.50
N GLU A 13 5.04 11.12 -10.83
CA GLU A 13 6.18 10.21 -10.91
C GLU A 13 6.30 9.56 -12.30
N VAL A 14 5.18 9.11 -12.88
CA VAL A 14 5.12 8.59 -14.25
C VAL A 14 5.60 9.62 -15.26
N ARG A 15 5.09 10.86 -15.16
CA ARG A 15 5.50 11.98 -16.03
C ARG A 15 6.99 12.30 -15.90
N LYS A 16 7.53 12.29 -14.68
CA LYS A 16 8.97 12.51 -14.42
C LYS A 16 9.85 11.41 -15.04
N LYS A 17 9.39 10.16 -14.99
CA LYS A 17 10.09 9.02 -15.62
C LYS A 17 9.91 8.99 -17.15
N GLY A 18 8.93 9.70 -17.69
CA GLY A 18 8.62 9.72 -19.13
C GLY A 18 8.10 8.38 -19.67
N THR A 19 7.58 7.52 -18.79
CA THR A 19 7.05 6.20 -19.17
C THR A 19 5.54 6.27 -19.44
N LYS A 20 5.05 5.39 -20.32
CA LYS A 20 3.61 5.17 -20.57
C LYS A 20 3.06 3.94 -19.84
N PHE A 21 3.93 3.21 -19.14
CA PHE A 21 3.59 2.04 -18.35
C PHE A 21 4.19 2.14 -16.95
N ALA A 22 3.41 1.81 -15.91
CA ALA A 22 3.88 1.78 -14.52
C ALA A 22 3.52 0.48 -13.79
N TYR A 23 4.50 -0.09 -13.08
CA TYR A 23 4.27 -1.16 -12.11
C TYR A 23 4.09 -0.55 -10.73
N ILE A 24 2.96 -0.80 -10.08
CA ILE A 24 2.61 -0.19 -8.80
C ILE A 24 2.40 -1.29 -7.75
N GLU A 25 3.25 -1.26 -6.72
CA GLU A 25 3.10 -2.11 -5.54
C GLU A 25 2.20 -1.40 -4.53
N VAL A 26 1.14 -2.05 -4.08
CA VAL A 26 0.22 -1.52 -3.05
C VAL A 26 0.44 -2.33 -1.77
N GLY A 27 1.00 -1.68 -0.76
CA GLY A 27 1.23 -2.31 0.53
C GLY A 27 -0.06 -2.63 1.28
N GLU A 28 -0.14 -3.83 1.85
CA GLU A 28 -1.31 -4.29 2.62
C GLU A 28 -1.70 -3.36 3.80
N LEU A 29 -0.74 -2.62 4.35
CA LEU A 29 -0.91 -1.65 5.44
C LEU A 29 -0.94 -0.20 4.96
N SER A 30 -0.97 0.08 3.65
CA SER A 30 -0.96 1.46 3.13
C SER A 30 -2.27 2.21 3.32
N GLY A 31 -3.30 1.55 3.87
CA GLY A 31 -4.65 2.12 4.02
C GLY A 31 -5.41 2.23 2.69
N MET A 32 -4.87 1.66 1.61
CA MET A 32 -5.49 1.68 0.28
C MET A 32 -5.60 0.25 -0.23
N ASP A 33 -6.81 -0.14 -0.63
CA ASP A 33 -7.03 -1.43 -1.28
C ASP A 33 -6.60 -1.38 -2.75
N VAL A 34 -6.04 -2.49 -3.26
CA VAL A 34 -5.62 -2.59 -4.65
C VAL A 34 -6.79 -2.35 -5.62
N LYS A 35 -7.98 -2.84 -5.31
CA LYS A 35 -9.16 -2.67 -6.17
C LYS A 35 -9.64 -1.23 -6.16
N GLU A 36 -9.56 -0.56 -5.02
CA GLU A 36 -9.89 0.86 -4.93
C GLU A 36 -8.92 1.68 -5.78
N LEU A 37 -7.62 1.42 -5.68
CA LEU A 37 -6.62 2.11 -6.51
C LEU A 37 -6.77 1.80 -8.00
N ASP A 38 -7.13 0.56 -8.36
CA ASP A 38 -7.40 0.17 -9.75
C ASP A 38 -8.54 0.99 -10.38
N ILE A 39 -9.65 1.14 -9.66
CA ILE A 39 -10.78 1.97 -10.09
C ILE A 39 -10.34 3.42 -10.24
N LEU A 40 -9.67 3.97 -9.23
CA LEU A 40 -9.21 5.35 -9.24
C LEU A 40 -8.25 5.64 -10.40
N LEU A 41 -7.31 4.74 -10.69
CA LEU A 41 -6.38 4.91 -11.80
C LEU A 41 -7.11 4.82 -13.14
N LYS A 42 -7.97 3.82 -13.35
CA LYS A 42 -8.75 3.67 -14.61
C LYS A 42 -9.56 4.91 -14.96
N ASP A 43 -10.11 5.59 -13.96
CA ASP A 43 -10.95 6.77 -14.16
C ASP A 43 -10.16 8.07 -14.36
N ASN A 44 -8.88 8.11 -13.99
CA ASN A 44 -8.13 9.37 -13.89
C ASN A 44 -6.82 9.40 -14.70
N VAL A 45 -6.36 8.28 -15.26
CA VAL A 45 -5.09 8.23 -15.99
C VAL A 45 -5.22 7.62 -17.38
N GLU A 46 -4.37 8.10 -18.31
CA GLU A 46 -4.33 7.61 -19.70
C GLU A 46 -3.17 6.63 -19.98
N TRP A 47 -2.32 6.37 -18.97
CA TRP A 47 -1.19 5.44 -19.08
C TRP A 47 -1.56 4.03 -18.61
N GLU A 48 -0.86 3.04 -19.16
CA GLU A 48 -1.06 1.64 -18.80
C GLU A 48 -0.39 1.31 -17.46
N PHE A 49 -0.97 0.37 -16.72
CA PHE A 49 -0.43 0.00 -15.42
C PHE A 49 -0.70 -1.44 -15.02
N ALA A 50 0.14 -1.94 -14.13
CA ALA A 50 -0.07 -3.19 -13.42
C ALA A 50 0.01 -2.95 -11.92
N LEU A 51 -1.00 -3.42 -11.20
CA LEU A 51 -1.08 -3.35 -9.75
C LEU A 51 -0.74 -4.70 -9.13
N VAL A 52 0.09 -4.69 -8.09
CA VAL A 52 0.41 -5.88 -7.29
C VAL A 52 0.21 -5.56 -5.83
N SER A 53 -0.57 -6.40 -5.14
CA SER A 53 -0.70 -6.35 -3.68
C SER A 53 0.59 -6.87 -3.05
N LYS A 54 1.11 -6.15 -2.06
CA LYS A 54 2.31 -6.54 -1.32
C LYS A 54 1.95 -6.80 0.13
N GLU A 55 2.10 -8.06 0.55
CA GLU A 55 1.83 -8.49 1.92
C GLU A 55 2.67 -7.72 2.94
N ALA A 56 2.07 -7.53 4.12
CA ALA A 56 2.70 -6.87 5.23
C ALA A 56 3.71 -7.79 5.92
N GLU A 57 4.86 -7.23 6.29
CA GLU A 57 5.84 -7.89 7.14
C GLU A 57 6.18 -6.95 8.29
N VAL A 58 6.14 -7.47 9.51
CA VAL A 58 6.39 -6.71 10.74
C VAL A 58 7.43 -7.41 11.60
N LYS A 59 8.11 -6.62 12.43
CA LYS A 59 9.06 -7.08 13.44
C LYS A 59 8.62 -6.59 14.80
N CYS A 60 8.34 -7.50 15.71
CA CYS A 60 7.91 -7.19 17.07
C CYS A 60 9.06 -7.31 18.06
N LYS A 61 9.00 -6.54 19.15
CA LYS A 61 9.97 -6.59 20.25
C LYS A 61 9.94 -7.90 21.03
N CYS A 62 8.87 -8.70 20.92
CA CYS A 62 8.81 -10.05 21.52
C CYS A 62 9.64 -11.09 20.76
N GLY A 63 10.22 -10.73 19.61
CA GLY A 63 11.00 -11.63 18.75
C GLY A 63 10.22 -12.17 17.54
N PHE A 64 8.92 -11.91 17.43
CA PHE A 64 8.15 -12.30 16.25
C PHE A 64 8.54 -11.47 15.01
N GLU A 65 8.76 -12.16 13.89
CA GLU A 65 8.96 -11.59 12.55
C GLU A 65 8.05 -12.31 11.57
N GLY A 66 7.23 -11.56 10.82
CA GLY A 66 6.30 -12.15 9.86
C GLY A 66 5.08 -11.29 9.58
N ARG A 67 3.99 -11.91 9.13
CA ARG A 67 2.76 -11.20 8.80
C ARG A 67 2.03 -10.74 10.08
N PRO A 68 1.63 -9.46 10.18
CA PRO A 68 0.86 -8.99 11.32
C PRO A 68 -0.57 -9.56 11.29
N LYS A 69 -1.21 -9.58 12.46
CA LYS A 69 -2.64 -9.84 12.55
C LYS A 69 -3.39 -8.55 12.26
N ILE A 70 -4.17 -8.53 11.18
CA ILE A 70 -5.03 -7.40 10.84
C ILE A 70 -6.27 -7.45 11.74
N LEU A 71 -6.50 -6.38 12.48
CA LEU A 71 -7.68 -6.24 13.34
C LEU A 71 -8.81 -5.56 12.61
N GLU A 72 -8.51 -4.47 11.91
CA GLU A 72 -9.50 -3.65 11.24
C GLU A 72 -8.88 -2.87 10.08
N ARG A 73 -9.61 -2.72 8.97
CA ARG A 73 -9.22 -1.84 7.87
C ARG A 73 -10.14 -0.63 7.88
N ARG A 74 -9.57 0.56 8.06
CA ARG A 74 -10.29 1.84 8.03
C ARG A 74 -9.78 2.69 6.87
N PRO A 75 -10.58 3.65 6.35
CA PRO A 75 -10.13 4.58 5.31
C PRO A 75 -8.88 5.41 5.69
N GLU A 76 -8.62 5.54 7.00
CA GLU A 76 -7.56 6.33 7.61
C GLU A 76 -6.30 5.49 7.88
N GLY A 77 -6.39 4.17 7.72
CA GLY A 77 -5.29 3.26 7.95
C GLY A 77 -5.74 1.86 8.37
N VAL A 78 -4.75 0.96 8.48
CA VAL A 78 -4.98 -0.42 8.91
C VAL A 78 -4.58 -0.55 10.38
N LEU A 79 -5.49 -1.05 11.20
CA LEU A 79 -5.21 -1.43 12.58
C LEU A 79 -4.71 -2.87 12.60
N PHE A 80 -3.54 -3.08 13.20
CA PHE A 80 -2.90 -4.39 13.26
C PHE A 80 -2.07 -4.55 14.53
N GLU A 81 -1.79 -5.80 14.88
CA GLU A 81 -1.02 -6.17 16.06
C GLU A 81 -0.06 -7.33 15.76
N CYS A 82 0.89 -7.57 16.67
CA CYS A 82 1.68 -8.79 16.68
C CYS A 82 0.77 -9.98 17.04
N PRO A 83 0.75 -11.06 16.24
CA PRO A 83 -0.10 -12.23 16.53
C PRO A 83 0.29 -12.96 17.81
N GLU A 84 1.55 -12.86 18.26
CA GLU A 84 2.06 -13.59 19.42
C GLU A 84 1.79 -12.87 20.76
N CYS A 85 1.86 -11.53 20.79
CA CYS A 85 1.80 -10.77 22.04
C CYS A 85 0.82 -9.60 22.06
N GLY A 86 0.12 -9.32 20.94
CA GLY A 86 -0.85 -8.22 20.84
C GLY A 86 -0.27 -6.80 20.82
N ASN A 87 1.05 -6.65 20.97
CA ASN A 87 1.69 -5.33 20.91
C ASN A 87 1.77 -4.81 19.47
N LEU A 88 1.83 -3.49 19.30
CA LEU A 88 2.06 -2.85 18.00
C LEU A 88 3.50 -3.10 17.53
N PRO A 89 3.71 -3.85 16.43
CA PRO A 89 5.04 -4.15 15.91
C PRO A 89 5.53 -3.07 14.94
N GLU A 90 6.84 -3.06 14.64
CA GLU A 90 7.43 -2.20 13.62
C GLU A 90 7.13 -2.77 12.22
N VAL A 91 6.81 -1.90 11.25
CA VAL A 91 6.50 -2.33 9.88
C VAL A 91 7.77 -2.36 9.02
N VAL A 92 8.11 -3.55 8.51
CA VAL A 92 9.26 -3.78 7.63
C VAL A 92 8.87 -3.66 6.16
N LYS A 93 7.69 -4.20 5.77
CA LYS A 93 7.17 -4.17 4.39
C LYS A 93 5.67 -3.97 4.35
N GLY A 94 5.18 -3.54 3.19
CA GLY A 94 3.74 -3.42 2.93
C GLY A 94 3.09 -2.15 3.50
N LYS A 95 3.86 -1.13 3.91
CA LYS A 95 3.31 0.14 4.42
C LYS A 95 2.93 1.15 3.34
N ASN A 96 3.53 1.06 2.16
CA ASN A 96 3.50 2.14 1.16
C ASN A 96 2.91 1.68 -0.16
N VAL A 97 2.44 2.65 -0.96
CA VAL A 97 2.22 2.49 -2.39
C VAL A 97 3.49 2.94 -3.11
N ILE A 98 4.09 2.10 -3.95
CA ILE A 98 5.39 2.34 -4.57
C ILE A 98 5.30 2.13 -6.08
N LEU A 99 5.79 3.10 -6.86
CA LEU A 99 5.99 2.96 -8.29
C LEU A 99 7.36 2.33 -8.58
N ARG A 100 7.38 1.22 -9.33
CA ARG A 100 8.58 0.52 -9.81
C ARG A 100 9.00 1.03 -11.18
#